data_AF-A0A9E4DWV5-F1
#
_entry.id   AF-A0A9E4DWV5-F1
#
_cell.length_a   1.000
_cell.length_b   1.000
_cell.length_c   1.000
_cell.angle_alpha   90.00
_cell.angle_beta   90.00
_cell.angle_gamma   90.00
#
_symmetry.space_group_name_H-M   'P 1'
#
loop_
_entity.id
_entity.type
_entity.pdbx_description
1 polymer ?
#
loop_
_entity_poly.entity_id
_entity_poly.type
_entity_poly.pdbx_seq_one_letter_code
_entity_poly.pdbx_strand_id
1 'polypeptide(L)'
;FVPAVIAIAAVTLLVWWFGMDAGFTPSMIRMVAVLVIACPCTLGLATPTAIMVGTSRGAEQGILFKDSKALELAHSLKVIILDKTGTITTGEPSVTDIVIAEGDTLSVITKALGNGVEMGEGQQEETALLWLAASAERGSEHPIGEAIVRSAQARGLSLVEPSQFEALAGHGVLTQIEGHQVVLGNLKMMDEQNVDLNDLGVEAAKLQAGAKSVIWVALDGKAAGLIAVADTIKPGSKEAIDKMHRLGLQVVMVTGDNRATAERPDPRRNPT
;
A
#
# COMPACT_ATOMS: atom_id res chain seq x y z
N PHE A 1 -15.71 12.84 -42.20
CA PHE A 1 -15.13 12.13 -43.36
C PHE A 1 -16.21 11.74 -44.37
N VAL A 2 -17.13 10.83 -44.03
CA VAL A 2 -18.16 10.32 -44.96
C VAL A 2 -18.96 11.42 -45.70
N PRO A 3 -19.53 12.47 -45.05
CA PRO A 3 -20.29 13.50 -45.78
C PRO A 3 -19.44 14.29 -46.77
N ALA A 4 -18.17 14.54 -46.45
CA ALA A 4 -17.25 15.27 -47.32
C ALA A 4 -16.93 14.47 -48.59
N VAL A 5 -16.71 13.15 -48.46
CA VAL A 5 -16.47 12.25 -49.59
C VAL A 5 -17.68 12.19 -50.52
N ILE A 6 -18.89 12.10 -49.97
CA ILE A 6 -20.14 12.09 -50.75
C ILE A 6 -20.30 13.42 -51.51
N ALA A 7 -20.04 14.56 -50.86
CA ALA A 7 -20.10 15.86 -51.49
C ALA A 7 -19.09 15.99 -52.65
N ILE A 8 -17.84 15.56 -52.46
CA ILE A 8 -16.81 15.59 -53.50
C ILE A 8 -17.17 14.68 -54.67
N ALA A 9 -17.71 13.48 -54.40
CA ALA A 9 -18.17 12.56 -55.44
C ALA A 9 -19.32 13.17 -56.27
N ALA A 10 -20.30 13.80 -55.61
CA ALA A 10 -21.41 14.49 -56.28
C ALA A 10 -20.93 15.70 -57.11
N VAL A 11 -20.01 16.51 -56.58
CA VAL A 11 -19.39 17.62 -57.33
C VAL A 11 -18.63 17.10 -58.55
N THR A 12 -17.91 15.98 -58.40
CA THR A 12 -17.18 15.33 -59.51
C THR A 12 -18.16 14.90 -60.60
N LEU A 13 -19.30 14.31 -60.24
CA LEU A 13 -20.34 13.96 -61.21
C LEU A 13 -20.84 15.19 -61.97
N LEU A 14 -21.20 16.26 -61.25
CA LEU A 14 -21.79 17.47 -61.82
C LEU A 14 -20.81 18.21 -62.73
N VAL A 15 -19.54 18.35 -62.33
CA VAL A 15 -18.51 19.05 -63.12
C VAL A 15 -18.21 18.30 -64.42
N TRP A 16 -18.07 16.98 -64.37
CA TRP A 16 -17.75 16.19 -65.55
C TRP A 16 -18.94 16.03 -66.50
N TRP A 17 -20.16 16.02 -65.96
CA TRP A 17 -21.38 16.00 -66.78
C TRP A 17 -21.60 17.37 -67.43
N PHE A 18 -21.76 18.43 -66.65
CA PHE A 18 -22.21 19.73 -67.17
C PHE A 18 -21.07 20.64 -67.63
N GLY A 19 -19.86 20.50 -67.08
CA GLY A 19 -18.74 21.40 -67.38
C GLY A 19 -17.82 20.92 -68.50
N MET A 20 -17.65 19.60 -68.66
CA MET A 20 -16.72 19.01 -69.64
C MET A 20 -17.39 18.18 -70.73
N ASP A 21 -18.72 18.11 -70.75
CA ASP A 21 -19.54 17.36 -71.72
C ASP A 21 -19.09 15.91 -71.95
N ALA A 22 -18.53 15.27 -70.90
CA ALA A 22 -17.93 13.95 -71.00
C ALA A 22 -18.97 12.81 -71.10
N GLY A 23 -20.27 13.13 -71.06
CA GLY A 23 -21.38 12.18 -71.03
C GLY A 23 -21.67 11.60 -69.64
N PHE A 24 -22.86 11.02 -69.47
CA PHE A 24 -23.32 10.47 -68.17
C PHE A 24 -22.47 9.29 -67.69
N THR A 25 -22.26 8.29 -68.55
CA THR A 25 -21.54 7.06 -68.19
C THR A 25 -20.10 7.35 -67.73
N PRO A 26 -19.28 8.15 -68.45
CA PRO A 26 -17.93 8.47 -67.98
C PRO A 26 -17.91 9.31 -66.69
N SER A 27 -18.90 10.18 -66.48
CA SER A 27 -19.02 10.99 -65.25
C SER A 27 -19.40 10.13 -64.04
N MET A 28 -20.29 9.14 -64.22
CA MET A 28 -20.67 8.17 -63.18
C MET A 28 -19.49 7.28 -62.78
N ILE A 29 -18.69 6.82 -63.75
CA ILE A 29 -17.47 6.04 -63.47
C ILE A 29 -16.50 6.84 -62.58
N ARG A 30 -16.30 8.13 -62.86
CA ARG A 30 -15.43 9.01 -62.06
C ARG A 30 -15.98 9.23 -60.65
N MET A 31 -17.29 9.42 -60.49
CA MET A 31 -17.93 9.50 -59.17
C MET A 31 -17.70 8.22 -58.36
N VAL A 32 -17.93 7.05 -58.95
CA VAL A 32 -17.72 5.76 -58.28
C VAL A 32 -16.25 5.56 -57.93
N ALA A 33 -15.32 5.94 -58.81
CA ALA A 33 -13.89 5.89 -58.52
C ALA A 33 -13.51 6.72 -57.29
N VAL A 34 -14.05 7.94 -57.13
CA VAL A 34 -13.85 8.77 -55.93
C VAL A 34 -14.35 8.07 -54.67
N LEU A 35 -15.55 7.45 -54.71
CA LEU A 35 -16.12 6.74 -53.58
C LEU A 35 -15.28 5.50 -53.18
N VAL A 36 -14.81 4.73 -54.17
CA VAL A 36 -14.01 3.52 -53.95
C VAL A 36 -12.64 3.86 -53.36
N ILE A 37 -11.96 4.86 -53.93
CA ILE A 37 -10.63 5.30 -53.46
C ILE A 37 -10.70 5.88 -52.05
N ALA A 38 -11.82 6.49 -51.68
CA ALA A 38 -12.01 7.08 -50.35
C ALA A 38 -12.31 6.07 -49.23
N CYS A 39 -12.52 4.78 -49.53
CA CYS A 39 -12.81 3.77 -48.50
C CYS A 39 -11.57 3.54 -47.60
N PRO A 40 -11.61 3.87 -46.29
CA PRO A 40 -10.43 3.85 -45.44
C PRO A 40 -10.22 2.45 -44.81
N CYS A 41 -10.02 1.42 -45.63
CA CYS A 41 -9.90 0.02 -45.18
C CYS A 41 -8.80 -0.18 -44.12
N THR A 42 -7.70 0.57 -44.22
CA THR A 42 -6.57 0.49 -43.29
C THR A 42 -6.84 1.14 -41.94
N LEU A 43 -7.72 2.13 -41.88
CA LEU A 43 -8.05 2.85 -40.64
C LEU A 43 -8.71 1.92 -39.61
N GLY A 44 -9.50 0.94 -40.08
CA GLY A 44 -10.17 -0.04 -39.22
C GLY A 44 -9.22 -1.00 -38.49
N LEU A 45 -7.99 -1.17 -38.98
CA LEU A 45 -6.98 -2.05 -38.38
C LEU A 45 -5.93 -1.30 -37.56
N ALA A 46 -5.74 0.00 -37.80
CA ALA A 46 -4.70 0.80 -37.14
C ALA A 46 -4.84 0.77 -35.60
N THR A 47 -6.03 1.03 -35.07
CA THR A 47 -6.27 1.10 -33.62
C THR A 47 -6.14 -0.27 -32.94
N PRO A 48 -6.79 -1.36 -33.42
CA PRO A 48 -6.59 -2.69 -32.83
C PRO A 48 -5.14 -3.18 -32.83
N THR A 49 -4.38 -2.93 -33.91
CA THR A 49 -2.96 -3.30 -33.98
C THR A 49 -2.13 -2.49 -32.98
N ALA A 50 -2.34 -1.18 -32.88
CA ALA A 50 -1.65 -0.34 -31.91
C ALA A 50 -1.94 -0.75 -30.47
N ILE A 51 -3.20 -1.05 -30.14
CA ILE A 51 -3.61 -1.56 -28.83
C ILE A 51 -2.92 -2.90 -28.54
N MET A 52 -2.99 -3.86 -29.46
CA MET A 52 -2.42 -5.19 -29.27
C MET A 52 -0.90 -5.15 -29.02
N VAL A 53 -0.17 -4.34 -29.79
CA VAL A 53 1.27 -4.13 -29.58
C VAL A 53 1.53 -3.39 -28.27
N GLY A 54 0.73 -2.37 -27.95
CA GLY A 54 0.86 -1.57 -26.72
C GLY A 54 0.63 -2.38 -25.46
N THR A 55 -0.42 -3.22 -25.42
CA THR A 55 -0.69 -4.11 -24.29
C THR A 55 0.39 -5.18 -24.15
N SER A 56 0.90 -5.71 -25.27
CA SER A 56 2.01 -6.69 -25.27
C SER A 56 3.28 -6.08 -24.66
N ARG A 57 3.64 -4.86 -25.06
CA ARG A 57 4.77 -4.12 -24.47
C ARG A 57 4.56 -3.79 -23.00
N GLY A 58 3.34 -3.45 -22.60
CA GLY A 58 2.99 -3.27 -21.19
C GLY A 58 3.25 -4.54 -20.38
N ALA A 59 2.81 -5.69 -20.89
CA ALA A 59 3.00 -6.98 -20.23
C ALA A 59 4.48 -7.36 -20.06
N GLU A 60 5.33 -7.09 -21.07
CA GLU A 60 6.79 -7.26 -20.97
C GLU A 60 7.41 -6.39 -19.85
N GLN A 61 6.75 -5.30 -19.47
CA GLN A 61 7.16 -4.40 -18.37
C GLN A 61 6.39 -4.66 -17.06
N GLY A 62 5.62 -5.75 -16.99
CA GLY A 62 4.83 -6.10 -15.79
C GLY A 62 3.55 -5.26 -15.60
N ILE A 63 3.10 -4.55 -16.64
CA ILE A 63 1.86 -3.76 -16.63
C ILE A 63 0.79 -4.50 -17.43
N LEU A 64 -0.23 -5.02 -16.74
CA LEU A 64 -1.32 -5.75 -17.38
C LEU A 64 -2.54 -4.85 -17.60
N PHE A 65 -2.84 -4.54 -18.86
CA PHE A 65 -4.07 -3.85 -19.27
C PHE A 65 -5.19 -4.88 -19.51
N LYS A 66 -6.26 -4.81 -18.71
CA LYS A 66 -7.44 -5.71 -18.85
C LYS A 66 -8.36 -5.30 -19.99
N ASP A 67 -8.37 -4.02 -20.35
CA ASP A 67 -9.17 -3.47 -21.42
C ASP A 67 -8.38 -2.43 -22.22
N SER A 68 -8.74 -2.23 -23.49
CA SER A 68 -8.08 -1.28 -24.38
C SER A 68 -8.31 0.18 -23.97
N LYS A 69 -9.45 0.45 -23.33
CA LYS A 69 -9.85 1.79 -22.91
C LYS A 69 -8.92 2.31 -21.81
N ALA A 70 -8.41 1.45 -20.94
CA ALA A 70 -7.43 1.77 -19.91
C ALA A 70 -6.12 2.26 -20.53
N LEU A 71 -5.66 1.63 -21.62
CA LEU A 71 -4.46 2.05 -22.33
C LEU A 71 -4.65 3.42 -22.99
N GLU A 72 -5.81 3.66 -23.61
CA GLU A 72 -6.14 4.97 -24.20
C GLU A 72 -6.29 6.07 -23.15
N LEU A 73 -6.99 5.79 -22.05
CA LEU A 73 -7.22 6.75 -20.97
C LEU A 73 -5.95 7.09 -20.20
N ALA A 74 -5.02 6.15 -20.07
CA ALA A 74 -3.76 6.35 -19.35
C ALA A 74 -2.99 7.58 -19.84
N HIS A 75 -3.03 7.88 -21.15
CA HIS A 75 -2.41 9.06 -21.72
C HIS A 75 -3.01 10.39 -21.23
N SER A 76 -4.31 10.38 -20.89
CA SER A 76 -5.07 11.59 -20.51
C SER A 76 -5.17 11.81 -19.00
N LEU A 77 -4.53 10.95 -18.20
CA LEU A 77 -4.55 11.07 -16.74
C LEU A 77 -3.91 12.39 -16.30
N LYS A 78 -4.52 13.00 -15.28
CA LYS A 78 -4.02 14.24 -14.64
C LYS A 78 -3.74 14.03 -13.16
N VAL A 79 -4.47 13.12 -12.53
CA VAL A 79 -4.40 12.83 -11.11
C VAL A 79 -4.26 11.33 -10.92
N ILE A 80 -3.31 10.90 -10.09
CA ILE A 80 -3.17 9.54 -9.62
C ILE A 80 -3.51 9.54 -8.13
N ILE A 81 -4.48 8.70 -7.76
CA ILE A 81 -4.79 8.42 -6.37
C ILE A 81 -4.15 7.08 -6.03
N LEU A 82 -3.21 7.10 -5.09
CA LEU A 82 -2.54 5.92 -4.58
C LEU A 82 -3.17 5.50 -3.26
N ASP A 83 -3.53 4.23 -3.16
CA ASP A 83 -3.74 3.62 -1.84
C ASP A 83 -2.38 3.57 -1.11
N LYS A 84 -2.39 3.60 0.23
CA LYS A 84 -1.14 3.51 0.99
C LYS A 84 -0.68 2.06 1.11
N THR A 85 -1.49 1.25 1.78
CA THR A 85 -1.15 -0.10 2.22
C THR A 85 -0.97 -1.03 1.03
N GLY A 86 0.19 -1.67 0.89
CA GLY A 86 0.51 -2.59 -0.21
C GLY A 86 0.78 -1.93 -1.58
N THR A 87 0.52 -0.63 -1.72
CA THR A 87 0.82 0.13 -2.95
C THR A 87 2.06 1.00 -2.76
N ILE A 88 2.03 1.97 -1.84
CA ILE A 88 3.19 2.79 -1.48
C ILE A 88 4.11 2.02 -0.53
N THR A 89 3.50 1.26 0.36
CA THR A 89 4.17 0.44 1.36
C THR A 89 4.20 -1.04 0.97
N THR A 90 4.91 -1.86 1.74
CA THR A 90 4.99 -3.31 1.51
C THR A 90 3.66 -3.99 1.80
N GLY A 91 2.78 -3.39 2.62
CA GLY A 91 1.54 -4.01 3.07
C GLY A 91 1.79 -5.09 4.14
N GLU A 92 3.02 -5.17 4.62
CA GLU A 92 3.46 -6.09 5.65
C GLU A 92 3.98 -5.25 6.83
N PRO A 93 3.15 -5.07 7.88
CA PRO A 93 3.59 -4.36 9.08
C PRO A 93 4.80 -5.05 9.69
N SER A 94 5.74 -4.26 10.21
CA SER A 94 6.96 -4.75 10.84
C SER A 94 7.21 -4.01 12.16
N VAL A 95 7.81 -4.70 13.12
CA VAL A 95 8.25 -4.08 14.39
C VAL A 95 9.40 -3.14 14.07
N THR A 96 9.24 -1.85 14.37
CA THR A 96 10.24 -0.82 14.12
C THR A 96 10.98 -0.38 15.37
N ASP A 97 10.31 -0.36 16.52
CA ASP A 97 10.86 0.12 17.78
C ASP A 97 10.31 -0.69 18.94
N ILE A 98 11.15 -0.88 19.95
CA ILE A 98 10.82 -1.52 21.21
C ILE A 98 11.30 -0.55 22.28
N VAL A 99 10.41 -0.14 23.18
CA VAL A 99 10.73 0.77 24.29
C VAL A 99 10.41 0.06 25.59
N ILE A 100 11.36 0.06 26.52
CA ILE A 100 11.23 -0.63 27.81
C ILE A 100 10.80 0.38 28.88
N ALA A 101 9.92 -0.05 29.79
CA ALA A 101 9.58 0.74 30.97
C ALA A 101 10.75 0.76 31.95
N GLU A 102 11.00 1.89 32.62
CA GLU A 102 11.92 1.92 33.74
C GLU A 102 11.37 1.07 34.89
N GLY A 103 12.10 0.03 35.31
CA GLY A 103 11.75 -0.82 36.45
C GLY A 103 12.03 -2.31 36.23
N ASP A 104 11.84 -3.10 37.29
CA ASP A 104 12.19 -4.53 37.33
C ASP A 104 11.03 -5.44 36.83
N THR A 105 10.03 -4.89 36.13
CA THR A 105 8.82 -5.63 35.72
C THR A 105 9.15 -6.85 34.86
N LEU A 106 10.13 -6.73 33.96
CA LEU A 106 10.52 -7.81 33.06
C LEU A 106 11.45 -8.84 33.72
N SER A 107 12.01 -8.58 34.91
CA SER A 107 13.06 -9.42 35.50
C SER A 107 12.61 -10.85 35.81
N VAL A 108 11.32 -11.04 36.08
CA VAL A 108 10.70 -12.35 36.27
C VAL A 108 10.73 -13.14 34.96
N ILE A 109 10.48 -12.48 33.83
CA ILE A 109 10.51 -13.07 32.49
C ILE A 109 11.95 -13.27 32.00
N THR A 110 12.85 -12.34 32.25
CA THR A 110 14.27 -12.44 31.86
C THR A 110 14.94 -13.65 32.52
N LYS A 111 14.55 -13.98 33.77
CA LYS A 111 14.98 -15.20 34.47
C LYS A 111 14.41 -16.47 33.84
N ALA A 112 13.15 -16.45 33.38
CA ALA A 112 12.51 -17.57 32.70
C ALA A 112 13.14 -17.88 31.33
N LEU A 113 13.68 -16.87 30.65
CA LEU A 113 14.43 -17.02 29.39
C LEU A 113 15.86 -17.61 29.56
N GLY A 114 16.30 -17.82 30.80
CA GLY A 114 17.51 -18.50 31.28
C GLY A 114 18.68 -18.83 30.33
N ASN A 115 19.85 -18.26 30.65
CA ASN A 115 21.22 -18.81 30.55
C ASN A 115 21.84 -19.17 29.17
N GLY A 116 21.28 -18.73 28.05
CA GLY A 116 21.82 -19.09 26.72
C GLY A 116 22.53 -17.98 25.95
N VAL A 117 22.34 -16.70 26.31
CA VAL A 117 22.76 -15.58 25.46
C VAL A 117 23.43 -14.50 26.29
N GLU A 118 24.76 -14.36 26.14
CA GLU A 118 25.50 -13.18 26.58
C GLU A 118 25.02 -11.97 25.77
N MET A 119 24.08 -11.22 26.31
CA MET A 119 23.60 -9.95 25.74
C MET A 119 23.73 -8.86 26.81
N GLY A 120 23.98 -7.62 26.39
CA GLY A 120 23.98 -6.49 27.32
C GLY A 120 22.60 -6.30 27.97
N GLU A 121 22.55 -5.77 29.20
CA GLU A 121 21.34 -5.67 30.03
C GLU A 121 20.13 -5.11 29.26
N GLY A 122 20.28 -4.01 28.52
CA GLY A 122 19.17 -3.43 27.74
C GLY A 122 18.67 -4.30 26.58
N GLN A 123 19.52 -5.12 25.97
CA GLN A 123 19.13 -6.02 24.88
C GLN A 123 18.40 -7.27 25.38
N GLN A 124 18.63 -7.65 26.64
CA GLN A 124 17.89 -8.74 27.29
C GLN A 124 16.44 -8.33 27.57
N GLU A 125 16.21 -7.11 28.06
CA GLU A 125 14.87 -6.61 28.34
C GLU A 125 14.05 -6.43 27.07
N GLU A 126 14.62 -5.86 26.00
CA GLU A 126 13.95 -5.78 24.69
C GLU A 126 13.54 -7.14 24.16
N THR A 127 14.43 -8.13 24.32
CA THR A 127 14.17 -9.51 23.90
C THR A 127 13.06 -10.13 24.74
N ALA A 128 13.05 -9.89 26.05
CA ALA A 128 12.02 -10.36 26.96
C ALA A 128 10.65 -9.75 26.64
N LEU A 129 10.60 -8.44 26.38
CA LEU A 129 9.35 -7.77 25.99
C LEU A 129 8.82 -8.31 24.66
N LEU A 130 9.69 -8.47 23.66
CA LEU A 130 9.30 -9.02 22.36
C LEU A 130 8.84 -10.47 22.48
N TRP A 131 9.51 -11.30 23.27
CA TRP A 131 9.12 -12.68 23.52
C TRP A 131 7.75 -12.76 24.20
N LEU A 132 7.51 -11.92 25.21
CA LEU A 132 6.25 -11.85 25.95
C LEU A 132 5.10 -11.47 25.02
N ALA A 133 5.30 -10.39 24.25
CA ALA A 133 4.33 -9.89 23.29
C ALA A 133 4.02 -10.89 22.17
N ALA A 134 5.04 -11.50 21.59
CA ALA A 134 4.88 -12.49 20.53
C ALA A 134 4.22 -13.78 21.02
N SER A 135 4.52 -14.21 22.25
CA SER A 135 3.85 -15.37 22.84
C SER A 135 2.38 -15.07 23.13
N ALA A 136 2.03 -13.86 23.56
CA ALA A 136 0.64 -13.46 23.77
C ALA A 136 -0.15 -13.33 22.46
N GLU A 137 0.47 -12.84 21.39
CA GLU A 137 -0.17 -12.65 20.06
C GLU A 137 -0.20 -13.92 19.21
N ARG A 138 0.34 -15.04 19.68
CA ARG A 138 0.38 -16.30 18.92
C ARG A 138 -1.01 -16.86 18.57
N GLY A 139 -2.03 -16.53 19.36
CA GLY A 139 -3.44 -16.86 19.09
C GLY A 139 -4.20 -15.83 18.24
N SER A 140 -3.55 -14.76 17.78
CA SER A 140 -4.16 -13.63 17.09
C SER A 140 -3.95 -13.71 15.57
N GLU A 141 -5.02 -13.51 14.80
CA GLU A 141 -4.97 -13.39 13.33
C GLU A 141 -4.80 -11.92 12.87
N HIS A 142 -4.59 -11.00 13.81
CA HIS A 142 -4.48 -9.58 13.48
C HIS A 142 -3.12 -9.28 12.82
N PRO A 143 -3.05 -8.49 11.72
CA PRO A 143 -1.79 -8.20 11.02
C PRO A 143 -0.67 -7.62 11.91
N ILE A 144 -1.03 -6.86 12.95
CA ILE A 144 -0.09 -6.34 13.95
C ILE A 144 0.49 -7.47 14.82
N GLY A 145 -0.36 -8.40 15.28
CA GLY A 145 0.08 -9.54 16.07
C GLY A 145 1.02 -10.45 15.27
N GLU A 146 0.66 -10.73 14.02
CA GLU A 146 1.54 -11.47 13.09
C GLU A 146 2.90 -10.79 12.89
N ALA A 147 2.95 -9.45 12.83
CA ALA A 147 4.20 -8.71 12.72
C ALA A 147 5.12 -8.90 13.94
N ILE A 148 4.53 -8.92 15.15
CA ILE A 148 5.25 -9.14 16.40
C ILE A 148 5.76 -10.58 16.49
N VAL A 149 4.90 -11.56 16.18
CA VAL A 149 5.25 -13.00 16.14
C VAL A 149 6.39 -13.26 15.17
N ARG A 150 6.29 -12.76 13.95
CA ARG A 150 7.31 -12.90 12.91
C ARG A 150 8.63 -12.23 13.30
N SER A 151 8.58 -11.06 13.95
CA SER A 151 9.78 -10.39 14.48
C SER A 151 10.49 -11.24 15.53
N ALA A 152 9.75 -11.86 16.46
CA ALA A 152 10.33 -12.73 17.48
C ALA A 152 10.93 -14.03 16.88
N GLN A 153 10.23 -14.66 15.94
CA GLN A 153 10.71 -15.84 15.23
C GLN A 153 11.97 -15.56 14.41
N ALA A 154 12.05 -14.39 13.76
CA ALA A 154 13.24 -13.95 13.03
C ALA A 154 14.46 -13.75 13.95
N ARG A 155 14.24 -13.44 15.24
CA ARG A 155 15.28 -13.38 16.28
C ARG A 155 15.57 -14.75 16.93
N GLY A 156 14.97 -15.83 16.44
CA GLY A 156 15.19 -17.20 16.94
C GLY A 156 14.54 -17.48 18.30
N LEU A 157 13.57 -16.67 18.72
CA LEU A 157 12.91 -16.82 20.02
C LEU A 157 11.91 -17.99 20.00
N SER A 158 12.00 -18.87 20.99
CA SER A 158 11.05 -19.97 21.17
C SER A 158 9.82 -19.49 21.92
N LEU A 159 8.71 -19.31 21.20
CA LEU A 159 7.45 -18.81 21.74
C LEU A 159 6.68 -19.91 22.48
N VAL A 160 5.93 -19.51 23.51
CA VAL A 160 5.03 -20.40 24.27
C VAL A 160 3.58 -20.19 23.84
N GLU A 161 2.70 -21.15 24.10
CA GLU A 161 1.26 -20.96 23.89
C GLU A 161 0.69 -20.16 25.08
N PRO A 162 -0.08 -19.08 24.82
CA PRO A 162 -0.77 -18.39 25.88
C PRO A 162 -1.94 -19.24 26.41
N SER A 163 -2.15 -19.16 27.72
CA SER A 163 -3.37 -19.67 28.36
C SER A 163 -4.37 -18.52 28.56
N GLN A 164 -5.67 -18.85 28.69
CA GLN A 164 -6.73 -17.85 28.91
C GLN A 164 -6.73 -16.69 27.88
N PHE A 165 -6.54 -17.00 26.60
CA PHE A 165 -6.51 -16.01 25.53
C PHE A 165 -7.90 -15.39 25.30
N GLU A 166 -7.98 -14.08 25.38
CA GLU A 166 -9.17 -13.28 25.07
C GLU A 166 -8.80 -12.10 24.17
N ALA A 167 -9.40 -12.04 22.97
CA ALA A 167 -9.22 -10.94 22.04
C ALA A 167 -10.39 -9.96 22.12
N LEU A 168 -10.11 -8.72 22.49
CA LEU A 168 -11.09 -7.63 22.59
C LEU A 168 -10.99 -6.74 21.36
N ALA A 169 -12.00 -6.84 20.48
CA ALA A 169 -12.03 -6.11 19.22
C ALA A 169 -11.85 -4.59 19.44
N GLY A 170 -10.88 -4.00 18.72
CA GLY A 170 -10.55 -2.57 18.82
C GLY A 170 -9.78 -2.16 20.09
N HIS A 171 -9.37 -3.11 20.93
CA HIS A 171 -8.63 -2.85 22.18
C HIS A 171 -7.28 -3.58 22.15
N GLY A 172 -7.31 -4.91 22.02
CA GLY A 172 -6.11 -5.74 22.03
C GLY A 172 -6.39 -7.16 22.56
N VAL A 173 -5.42 -7.76 23.25
CA VAL A 173 -5.42 -9.14 23.70
C VAL A 173 -5.07 -9.22 25.19
N LEU A 174 -5.84 -10.01 25.94
CA LEU A 174 -5.57 -10.39 27.32
C LEU A 174 -5.23 -11.88 27.36
N THR A 175 -4.13 -12.24 28.02
CA THR A 175 -3.68 -13.64 28.13
C THR A 175 -3.01 -13.92 29.46
N GLN A 176 -2.65 -15.18 29.70
CA GLN A 176 -1.78 -15.59 30.79
C GLN A 176 -0.62 -16.44 30.27
N ILE A 177 0.61 -16.04 30.62
CA ILE A 177 1.87 -16.68 30.20
C ILE A 177 2.71 -16.96 31.44
N GLU A 178 3.16 -18.20 31.62
CA GLU A 178 3.95 -18.62 32.80
C GLU A 178 3.28 -18.24 34.15
N GLY A 179 1.94 -18.22 34.19
CA GLY A 179 1.17 -17.84 35.37
C GLY A 179 0.97 -16.32 35.56
N HIS A 180 1.63 -15.48 34.76
CA HIS A 180 1.51 -14.03 34.81
C HIS A 180 0.44 -13.52 33.84
N GLN A 181 -0.30 -12.49 34.26
CA GLN A 181 -1.30 -11.85 33.40
C GLN A 181 -0.58 -10.92 32.43
N VAL A 182 -0.86 -11.09 31.13
CA VAL A 182 -0.23 -10.33 30.06
C VAL A 182 -1.31 -9.61 29.25
N VAL A 183 -1.20 -8.29 29.17
CA VAL A 183 -2.14 -7.42 28.44
C VAL A 183 -1.39 -6.75 27.30
N LEU A 184 -1.89 -6.89 26.07
CA LEU A 184 -1.41 -6.17 24.90
C LEU A 184 -2.53 -5.34 24.30
N GLY A 185 -2.28 -4.08 23.96
CA GLY A 185 -3.31 -3.29 23.31
C GLY A 185 -3.03 -1.81 23.20
N ASN A 186 -4.09 -1.06 22.93
CA ASN A 186 -4.05 0.40 22.92
C ASN A 186 -4.23 0.98 24.33
N LEU A 187 -4.14 2.31 24.44
CA LEU A 187 -4.28 3.02 25.72
C LEU A 187 -5.62 2.72 26.42
N LYS A 188 -6.71 2.60 25.65
CA LYS A 188 -8.03 2.30 26.20
C LYS A 188 -8.08 0.94 26.91
N MET A 189 -7.40 -0.06 26.36
CA MET A 189 -7.25 -1.37 27.00
C MET A 189 -6.48 -1.28 28.31
N MET A 190 -5.42 -0.47 28.34
CA MET A 190 -4.63 -0.26 29.56
C MET A 190 -5.45 0.42 30.65
N ASP A 191 -6.25 1.43 30.30
CA ASP A 191 -7.16 2.10 31.23
C ASP A 191 -8.23 1.12 31.77
N GLU A 192 -8.85 0.31 30.91
CA GLU A 192 -9.88 -0.67 31.28
C GLU A 192 -9.34 -1.76 32.22
N GLN A 193 -8.08 -2.17 32.05
CA GLN A 193 -7.40 -3.14 32.91
C GLN A 193 -6.71 -2.50 34.12
N ASN A 194 -6.86 -1.19 34.34
CA ASN A 194 -6.22 -0.42 35.42
C ASN A 194 -4.68 -0.62 35.46
N VAL A 195 -4.05 -0.63 34.29
CA VAL A 195 -2.60 -0.80 34.17
C VAL A 195 -1.89 0.49 34.55
N ASP A 196 -0.87 0.38 35.40
CA ASP A 196 0.06 1.48 35.66
C ASP A 196 0.95 1.69 34.43
N LEU A 197 0.80 2.83 33.75
CA LEU A 197 1.51 3.16 32.52
C LEU A 197 2.98 3.53 32.75
N ASN A 198 3.42 3.69 34.00
CA ASN A 198 4.72 4.25 34.36
C ASN A 198 4.98 5.58 33.61
N ASP A 199 6.23 5.84 33.20
CA ASP A 199 6.62 7.05 32.47
C ASP A 199 6.57 6.90 30.93
N LEU A 200 5.96 5.83 30.41
CA LEU A 200 5.97 5.50 28.98
C LEU A 200 5.05 6.38 28.12
N GLY A 201 4.16 7.17 28.72
CA GLY A 201 3.21 8.01 27.99
C GLY A 201 3.87 8.99 27.00
N VAL A 202 5.04 9.54 27.37
CA VAL A 202 5.78 10.48 26.52
C VAL A 202 6.36 9.79 25.28
N GLU A 203 7.00 8.63 25.46
CA GLU A 203 7.57 7.85 24.35
C GLU A 203 6.48 7.26 23.46
N ALA A 204 5.35 6.82 24.04
CA ALA A 204 4.19 6.40 23.26
C ALA A 204 3.66 7.52 22.35
N ALA A 205 3.49 8.72 22.90
CA ALA A 205 3.03 9.88 22.12
C ALA A 205 4.02 10.26 21.01
N LYS A 206 5.32 10.18 21.28
CA LYS A 206 6.39 10.44 20.29
C LYS A 206 6.40 9.41 19.16
N LEU A 207 6.22 8.12 19.47
CA LEU A 207 6.12 7.06 18.47
C LEU A 207 4.83 7.18 17.63
N GLN A 208 3.70 7.53 18.27
CA GLN A 208 2.44 7.80 17.58
C GLN A 208 2.53 9.01 16.66
N ALA A 209 3.18 10.10 17.12
CA ALA A 209 3.48 11.26 16.28
C ALA A 209 4.39 10.89 15.10
N GLY A 210 5.21 9.85 15.25
CA GLY A 210 6.01 9.23 14.20
C GLY A 210 5.24 8.31 13.25
N ALA A 211 3.89 8.33 13.24
CA ALA A 211 3.05 7.52 12.36
C ALA A 211 3.12 6.00 12.62
N LYS A 212 3.48 5.60 13.84
CA LYS A 212 3.60 4.19 14.23
C LYS A 212 2.39 3.77 15.04
N SER A 213 1.92 2.55 14.80
CA SER A 213 0.95 1.90 15.68
C SER A 213 1.69 1.45 16.92
N VAL A 214 1.34 2.02 18.08
CA VAL A 214 1.97 1.71 19.37
C VAL A 214 1.11 0.73 20.13
N ILE A 215 1.70 -0.41 20.49
CA ILE A 215 1.11 -1.48 21.27
C ILE A 215 1.74 -1.41 22.65
N TRP A 216 0.91 -1.19 23.66
CA TRP A 216 1.30 -1.28 25.05
C TRP A 216 1.38 -2.74 25.44
N VAL A 217 2.41 -3.10 26.19
CA VAL A 217 2.60 -4.45 26.73
C VAL A 217 2.69 -4.31 28.24
N ALA A 218 1.79 -4.97 28.96
CA ALA A 218 1.73 -4.95 30.41
C ALA A 218 1.81 -6.36 31.00
N LEU A 219 2.42 -6.45 32.17
CA LEU A 219 2.58 -7.67 32.96
C LEU A 219 2.07 -7.39 34.38
N ASP A 220 1.13 -8.20 34.86
CA ASP A 220 0.53 -8.12 36.20
C ASP A 220 0.10 -6.69 36.61
N GLY A 221 -0.59 -6.00 35.70
CA GLY A 221 -1.13 -4.66 35.94
C GLY A 221 -0.11 -3.52 35.84
N LYS A 222 1.11 -3.77 35.35
CA LYS A 222 2.12 -2.72 35.11
C LYS A 222 2.63 -2.76 33.67
N ALA A 223 2.76 -1.60 33.04
CA ALA A 223 3.32 -1.50 31.70
C ALA A 223 4.81 -1.93 31.71
N ALA A 224 5.13 -2.96 30.95
CA ALA A 224 6.48 -3.47 30.78
C ALA A 224 7.22 -2.76 29.63
N GLY A 225 6.47 -2.24 28.65
CA GLY A 225 7.05 -1.55 27.50
C GLY A 225 6.06 -1.26 26.40
N LEU A 226 6.58 -0.74 25.30
CA LEU A 226 5.88 -0.42 24.07
C LEU A 226 6.53 -1.16 22.90
N ILE A 227 5.70 -1.68 21.99
CA ILE A 227 6.14 -2.17 20.70
C ILE A 227 5.50 -1.31 19.62
N ALA A 228 6.33 -0.69 18.79
CA ALA A 228 5.88 0.10 17.66
C ALA A 228 5.93 -0.74 16.39
N VAL A 229 4.82 -0.73 15.66
CA VAL A 229 4.67 -1.43 14.39
C VAL A 229 4.31 -0.41 13.31
N ALA A 230 5.00 -0.48 12.17
CA ALA A 230 4.71 0.36 11.02
C ALA A 230 4.84 -0.42 9.73
N ASP A 231 4.03 -0.04 8.75
CA ASP A 231 4.15 -0.53 7.38
C ASP A 231 5.31 0.21 6.68
N THR A 232 6.21 -0.56 6.08
CA THR A 232 7.44 0.00 5.51
C THR A 232 7.21 0.50 4.10
N ILE A 233 7.85 1.62 3.74
CA ILE A 233 7.75 2.15 2.38
C ILE A 233 8.45 1.19 1.41
N LYS A 234 7.76 0.79 0.34
CA LYS A 234 8.29 -0.14 -0.64
C LYS A 234 9.51 0.47 -1.34
N PRO A 235 10.57 -0.32 -1.60
CA PRO A 235 11.71 0.16 -2.37
C PRO A 235 11.27 0.71 -3.73
N GLY A 236 11.79 1.89 -4.09
CA GLY A 236 11.43 2.55 -5.36
C GLY A 236 10.13 3.36 -5.34
N SER A 237 9.28 3.28 -4.32
CA SER A 237 8.03 4.07 -4.24
C SER A 237 8.26 5.56 -4.38
N LYS A 238 9.29 6.09 -3.70
CA LYS A 238 9.65 7.52 -3.80
C LYS A 238 10.03 7.90 -5.23
N GLU A 239 10.90 7.12 -5.87
CA GLU A 239 11.32 7.39 -7.24
C GLU A 239 10.15 7.30 -8.23
N ALA A 240 9.22 6.37 -8.02
CA ALA A 240 8.01 6.25 -8.83
C ALA A 240 7.11 7.49 -8.70
N ILE A 241 6.88 7.97 -7.47
CA ILE A 241 6.11 9.20 -7.21
C ILE A 241 6.81 10.41 -7.85
N ASP A 242 8.13 10.52 -7.72
CA ASP A 242 8.91 11.60 -8.34
C ASP A 242 8.85 11.56 -9.88
N LYS A 243 8.79 10.36 -10.48
CA LYS A 243 8.56 10.21 -11.93
C LYS A 243 7.16 10.66 -12.32
N MET A 244 6.13 10.32 -11.53
CA MET A 244 4.75 10.78 -11.79
C MET A 244 4.64 12.31 -11.74
N HIS A 245 5.25 12.95 -10.74
CA HIS A 245 5.32 14.42 -10.66
C HIS A 245 6.03 15.02 -11.88
N ARG A 246 7.15 14.42 -12.33
CA ARG A 246 7.87 14.86 -13.54
C ARG A 246 7.05 14.72 -14.82
N LEU A 247 6.08 13.80 -14.86
CA LEU A 247 5.11 13.66 -15.95
C LEU A 247 3.97 14.70 -15.86
N GLY A 248 3.96 15.58 -14.85
CA GLY A 248 2.92 16.58 -14.64
C GLY A 248 1.65 16.04 -13.99
N LEU A 249 1.70 14.83 -13.42
CA LEU A 249 0.58 14.21 -12.72
C LEU A 249 0.53 14.70 -11.28
N GLN A 250 -0.66 15.07 -10.82
CA GLN A 250 -0.91 15.29 -9.40
C GLN A 250 -1.04 13.94 -8.70
N VAL A 251 -0.23 13.69 -7.67
CA VAL A 251 -0.29 12.43 -6.91
C VAL A 251 -0.91 12.71 -5.54
N VAL A 252 -1.92 11.92 -5.20
CA VAL A 252 -2.65 12.00 -3.93
C VAL A 252 -2.63 10.63 -3.26
N MET A 253 -2.32 10.57 -1.97
CA MET A 253 -2.44 9.34 -1.18
C MET A 253 -3.80 9.31 -0.49
N VAL A 254 -4.46 8.15 -0.49
CA VAL A 254 -5.66 7.86 0.32
C VAL A 254 -5.32 6.72 1.26
N THR A 255 -5.71 6.85 2.52
CA THR A 255 -5.48 5.83 3.56
C THR A 255 -6.61 5.86 4.58
N GLY A 256 -6.96 4.69 5.12
CA GLY A 256 -7.88 4.55 6.25
C GLY A 256 -7.20 4.72 7.62
N ASP A 257 -5.88 4.92 7.63
CA ASP A 257 -5.11 5.07 8.86
C ASP A 257 -5.43 6.40 9.56
N ASN A 258 -5.06 6.48 10.83
CA ASN A 258 -5.23 7.70 11.60
C ASN A 258 -4.47 8.88 10.95
N ARG A 259 -4.93 10.11 11.26
CA ARG A 259 -4.42 11.33 10.63
C ARG A 259 -2.92 11.55 10.86
N ALA A 260 -2.41 11.21 12.04
CA ALA A 260 -0.97 11.29 12.35
C ALA A 260 -0.14 10.37 11.44
N THR A 261 -0.68 9.19 11.11
CA THR A 261 -0.07 8.24 10.19
C THR A 261 -0.16 8.68 8.73
N ALA A 262 -1.25 9.34 8.35
CA ALA A 262 -1.49 9.83 6.99
C ALA A 262 -0.69 11.09 6.64
N GLU A 263 -0.54 12.03 7.58
CA GLU A 263 0.09 13.34 7.33
C GLU A 263 1.62 13.30 7.33
N ARG A 264 2.24 12.12 7.53
CA ARG A 264 3.69 11.95 7.51
C ARG A 264 4.30 12.61 6.26
N PRO A 265 5.07 13.69 6.41
CA PRO A 265 5.98 14.14 5.36
C PRO A 265 7.12 13.12 5.28
N ASP A 266 7.56 12.76 4.07
CA ASP A 266 8.86 12.08 3.92
C ASP A 266 9.92 12.94 4.65
N PRO A 267 10.61 12.43 5.69
CA PRO A 267 11.61 13.21 6.43
C PRO A 267 12.80 13.65 5.58
N ARG A 268 12.88 13.19 4.32
CA ARG A 268 13.87 13.61 3.31
C ARG A 268 13.26 14.54 2.24
N ARG A 269 12.04 15.04 2.46
CA ARG A 269 11.35 15.97 1.56
C ARG A 269 11.83 17.38 1.87
N ASN A 270 12.61 17.96 0.97
CA ASN A 270 12.82 19.40 0.96
C ASN A 270 11.46 20.06 0.65
N PRO A 271 11.01 21.07 1.40
CA PRO A 271 9.72 21.70 1.18
C PRO A 271 9.81 22.59 -0.07
N THR A 272 9.43 22.02 -1.22
CA THR A 272 9.11 22.76 -2.44
C THR A 272 7.86 22.16 -3.06
#